data_AF-A0A9F3VZR8-F1
#
_entry.id   AF-A0A9F3VZR8-F1
#
_cell.length_a   1.000
_cell.length_b   1.000
_cell.length_c   1.000
_cell.angle_alpha   90.00
_cell.angle_beta   90.00
_cell.angle_gamma   90.00
#
_symmetry.space_group_name_H-M   'P 1'
#
loop_
_entity.id
_entity.type
_entity.pdbx_description
1 polymer ?
#
loop_
_entity_poly.entity_id
_entity_poly.type
_entity_poly.pdbx_seq_one_letter_code
_entity_poly.pdbx_strand_id
1 'polypeptide(L)'
;MFSDPNFLAHATFPIKGVKSGYRSVPLKNGYSEDIELASLLIYCETQQILESEEDLYSSFRQLRQRQAELNNQLYDTRRNARGPNRDALLREFSANEGQLQVYQETCNRRLREKRVSNSKFYS
;
A
#
# COMPACT_ATOMS: atom_id res chain seq x y z
N MET A 1 -35.75 -13.86 40.36
CA MET A 1 -35.64 -14.24 38.94
C MET A 1 -34.87 -15.55 38.93
N PHE A 2 -35.56 -16.69 38.76
CA PHE A 2 -34.99 -18.05 38.96
C PHE A 2 -34.77 -18.79 37.63
N SER A 3 -34.57 -18.04 36.55
CA SER A 3 -34.51 -18.56 35.18
C SER A 3 -33.56 -17.79 34.27
N ASP A 4 -32.82 -16.80 34.80
CA ASP A 4 -31.84 -16.09 33.99
C ASP A 4 -30.54 -16.89 33.87
N PRO A 5 -29.91 -16.90 32.69
CA PRO A 5 -28.58 -17.51 32.55
C PRO A 5 -27.60 -16.79 33.47
N ASN A 6 -27.08 -17.50 34.47
CA ASN A 6 -26.01 -17.00 35.33
C ASN A 6 -24.66 -17.31 34.67
N PHE A 7 -23.86 -16.27 34.42
CA PHE A 7 -22.48 -16.46 33.97
C PHE A 7 -21.66 -17.13 35.07
N LEU A 8 -21.02 -18.26 34.74
CA LEU A 8 -20.15 -18.98 35.66
C LEU A 8 -18.68 -18.76 35.32
N ALA A 9 -18.30 -19.00 34.06
CA ALA A 9 -16.92 -18.89 33.60
C ALA A 9 -16.82 -18.84 32.07
N HIS A 10 -15.62 -18.56 31.56
CA HIS A 10 -15.30 -18.58 30.13
C HIS A 10 -13.87 -19.05 29.86
N ALA A 11 -13.55 -19.31 28.59
CA ALA A 11 -12.18 -19.48 28.12
C ALA A 11 -12.08 -19.01 26.65
N THR A 12 -11.06 -18.22 26.33
CA THR A 12 -10.90 -17.59 25.01
C THR A 12 -9.52 -17.91 24.44
N PHE A 13 -9.47 -18.42 23.21
CA PHE A 13 -8.22 -18.80 22.53
C PHE A 13 -8.17 -18.26 21.10
N PRO A 14 -7.02 -17.77 20.62
CA PRO A 14 -6.82 -17.48 19.21
C PRO A 14 -6.94 -18.76 18.37
N ILE A 15 -7.71 -18.74 17.28
CA ILE A 15 -7.97 -19.93 16.46
C ILE A 15 -6.68 -20.59 15.92
N LYS A 16 -5.66 -19.79 15.62
CA LYS A 16 -4.34 -20.28 15.15
C LYS A 16 -3.58 -21.09 16.22
N GLY A 17 -3.93 -20.96 17.50
CA GLY A 17 -3.33 -21.69 18.61
C GLY A 17 -4.13 -22.91 19.06
N VAL A 18 -5.32 -23.15 18.49
CA VAL A 18 -6.17 -24.28 18.86
C VAL A 18 -5.63 -25.57 18.23
N LYS A 19 -5.58 -26.65 19.00
CA LYS A 19 -5.12 -27.98 18.57
C LYS A 19 -6.28 -28.97 18.55
N SER A 20 -6.39 -29.79 17.51
CA SER A 20 -7.48 -30.77 17.34
C SER A 20 -7.35 -32.02 18.20
N GLY A 21 -8.44 -32.70 18.53
CA GLY A 21 -8.54 -33.87 19.42
C GLY A 21 -9.12 -33.52 20.79
N TYR A 22 -9.00 -34.44 21.75
CA TYR A 22 -9.42 -34.19 23.14
C TYR A 22 -8.49 -33.19 23.83
N ARG A 23 -9.04 -32.14 24.43
CA ARG A 23 -8.30 -31.03 25.07
C ARG A 23 -8.94 -30.64 26.39
N SER A 24 -8.11 -30.40 27.40
CA SER A 24 -8.55 -29.71 28.62
C SER A 24 -8.57 -28.20 28.35
N VAL A 25 -9.65 -27.55 28.78
CA VAL A 25 -9.87 -26.10 28.70
C VAL A 25 -10.03 -25.57 30.11
N PRO A 26 -8.97 -24.99 30.71
CA PRO A 26 -9.04 -24.30 31.98
C PRO A 26 -9.96 -23.08 31.88
N LEU A 27 -10.83 -22.89 32.87
CA LEU A 27 -11.84 -21.85 32.89
C LEU A 27 -11.39 -20.63 33.70
N LYS A 28 -11.89 -19.46 33.28
CA LYS A 28 -11.62 -18.15 33.88
C LYS A 28 -12.90 -17.45 34.32
N ASN A 29 -12.83 -16.64 35.37
CA ASN A 29 -13.95 -15.84 35.87
C ASN A 29 -14.25 -14.63 34.95
N GLY A 30 -15.18 -13.75 35.35
CA GLY A 30 -15.55 -12.56 34.59
C GLY A 30 -14.43 -11.52 34.44
N TYR A 31 -13.35 -11.66 35.22
CA TYR A 31 -12.17 -10.81 35.22
C TYR A 31 -10.97 -11.45 34.51
N SER A 32 -11.17 -12.60 33.84
CA SER A 32 -10.12 -13.38 33.15
C SER A 32 -9.06 -14.01 34.07
N GLU A 33 -9.33 -14.08 35.37
CA GLU A 33 -8.51 -14.79 36.34
C GLU A 33 -8.84 -16.28 36.33
N ASP A 34 -7.83 -17.11 36.59
CA ASP A 34 -7.99 -18.56 36.59
C ASP A 34 -8.84 -19.01 37.78
N ILE A 35 -9.77 -19.93 37.52
CA ILE A 35 -10.54 -20.60 38.57
C ILE A 35 -9.86 -21.93 38.86
N GLU A 36 -9.39 -22.12 40.09
CA GLU A 36 -8.69 -23.35 40.47
C GLU A 36 -9.52 -24.60 40.18
N LEU A 37 -8.89 -25.58 39.53
CA LEU A 37 -9.47 -26.89 39.16
C LEU A 37 -10.64 -26.86 38.17
N ALA A 38 -11.13 -25.68 37.77
CA ALA A 38 -12.21 -25.57 36.81
C ALA A 38 -11.67 -25.83 35.39
N SER A 39 -12.04 -26.96 34.79
CA SER A 39 -11.71 -27.26 33.40
C SER A 39 -12.79 -28.07 32.71
N LEU A 40 -12.90 -27.88 31.39
CA LEU A 40 -13.74 -28.69 30.51
C LEU A 40 -12.86 -29.63 29.69
N LEU A 41 -13.30 -30.87 29.53
CA LEU A 41 -12.77 -31.74 28.49
C LEU A 41 -13.62 -31.57 27.23
N ILE A 42 -13.00 -31.14 26.14
CA ILE A 42 -13.68 -30.96 24.86
C ILE A 42 -12.98 -31.75 23.76
N TYR A 43 -13.72 -32.11 22.71
CA TYR A 43 -13.14 -32.56 21.45
C TYR A 43 -13.16 -31.39 20.47
N CYS A 44 -12.00 -30.98 19.99
CA CYS A 44 -11.86 -29.93 18.98
C CYS A 44 -11.52 -30.56 17.63
N GLU A 45 -12.19 -30.14 16.56
CA GLU A 45 -11.80 -30.47 15.21
C GLU A 45 -11.49 -29.18 14.45
N THR A 46 -10.39 -29.15 13.72
CA THR A 46 -9.99 -27.99 12.92
C THR A 46 -9.92 -28.44 11.47
N GLN A 47 -10.95 -28.11 10.71
CA GLN A 47 -11.00 -28.38 9.29
C GLN A 47 -10.52 -27.15 8.54
N GLN A 48 -9.52 -27.34 7.66
CA GLN A 48 -9.25 -26.36 6.63
C GLN A 48 -10.36 -26.52 5.60
N ILE A 49 -11.19 -25.50 5.44
CA ILE A 49 -12.17 -25.45 4.36
C ILE A 49 -11.36 -25.36 3.07
N LEU A 50 -11.18 -26.51 2.41
CA LEU A 50 -10.70 -26.57 1.04
C LEU A 50 -11.74 -25.88 0.16
N GLU A 51 -11.26 -25.37 -0.96
CA GLU A 51 -11.77 -24.26 -1.76
C GLU A 51 -13.17 -24.44 -2.38
N SER A 52 -13.93 -25.47 -1.99
CA SER A 52 -15.22 -25.85 -2.58
C SER A 52 -16.46 -25.19 -1.95
N GLU A 53 -16.35 -24.57 -0.77
CA GLU A 53 -17.42 -23.72 -0.21
C GLU A 53 -17.06 -22.23 -0.38
N GLU A 54 -16.82 -21.85 -1.63
CA GLU A 54 -16.18 -20.60 -2.03
C GLU A 54 -17.05 -19.35 -1.84
N ASP A 55 -18.36 -19.50 -1.60
CA ASP A 55 -19.30 -18.38 -1.55
C ASP A 55 -19.09 -17.48 -0.32
N LEU A 56 -18.71 -18.03 0.84
CA LEU A 56 -18.62 -17.25 2.09
C LEU A 56 -17.28 -16.49 2.25
N TYR A 57 -16.23 -16.89 1.52
CA TYR A 57 -14.89 -16.28 1.59
C TYR A 57 -14.44 -15.61 0.28
N SER A 58 -15.31 -15.58 -0.74
CA SER A 58 -15.09 -14.95 -2.04
C SER A 58 -14.62 -13.50 -1.91
N SER A 59 -15.24 -12.70 -1.04
CA SER A 59 -14.89 -11.29 -0.84
C SER A 59 -13.45 -11.10 -0.36
N PHE A 60 -12.97 -11.98 0.51
CA PHE A 60 -11.59 -11.90 1.02
C PHE A 60 -10.56 -12.29 -0.04
N ARG A 61 -10.87 -13.29 -0.88
CA ARG A 61 -10.04 -13.66 -2.04
C ARG A 61 -9.98 -12.51 -3.05
N GLN A 62 -11.14 -11.95 -3.40
CA GLN A 62 -11.26 -10.81 -4.30
C GLN A 62 -10.45 -9.61 -3.80
N LEU A 63 -10.53 -9.30 -2.49
CA LEU A 63 -9.75 -8.23 -1.89
C LEU A 63 -8.24 -8.48 -1.98
N ARG A 64 -7.76 -9.69 -1.66
CA ARG A 64 -6.34 -10.03 -1.81
C ARG A 64 -5.87 -9.96 -3.26
N GLN A 65 -6.67 -10.49 -4.19
CA GLN A 65 -6.36 -10.45 -5.61
C GLN A 65 -6.30 -9.00 -6.11
N ARG A 66 -7.27 -8.17 -5.72
CA ARG A 66 -7.30 -6.76 -6.06
C ARG A 66 -6.12 -6.00 -5.49
N GLN A 67 -5.71 -6.31 -4.27
CA GLN A 67 -4.51 -5.74 -3.67
C GLN A 67 -3.25 -6.11 -4.46
N ALA A 68 -3.12 -7.36 -4.90
CA ALA A 68 -2.00 -7.80 -5.72
C ALA A 68 -1.98 -7.11 -7.10
N GLU A 69 -3.12 -7.01 -7.77
CA GLU A 69 -3.28 -6.29 -9.05
C GLU A 69 -2.87 -4.81 -8.94
N LEU A 70 -3.37 -4.11 -7.92
CA LEU A 70 -3.04 -2.70 -7.68
C LEU A 70 -1.55 -2.51 -7.42
N ASN A 71 -0.92 -3.44 -6.70
CA ASN A 71 0.51 -3.38 -6.42
C ASN A 71 1.35 -3.55 -7.69
N ASN A 72 0.94 -4.46 -8.58
CA ASN A 72 1.57 -4.63 -9.89
C ASN A 72 1.38 -3.38 -10.76
N GLN A 73 0.18 -2.80 -10.80
CA GLN A 73 -0.08 -1.55 -11.52
C GLN A 73 0.78 -0.39 -11.01
N LEU A 74 0.99 -0.28 -9.70
CA LEU A 74 1.89 0.71 -9.10
C LEU A 74 3.35 0.46 -9.51
N TYR A 75 3.77 -0.80 -9.56
CA TYR A 75 5.12 -1.16 -10.02
C TYR A 75 5.35 -0.75 -11.48
N ASP A 76 4.39 -1.07 -12.36
CA ASP A 76 4.44 -0.70 -13.78
C ASP A 76 4.37 0.81 -13.99
N THR A 77 3.51 1.50 -13.23
CA THR A 77 3.42 2.97 -13.28
C THR A 77 4.74 3.62 -12.87
N ARG A 78 5.38 3.12 -11.80
CA ARG A 78 6.70 3.61 -11.35
C ARG A 78 7.80 3.32 -12.39
N ARG A 79 7.74 2.17 -13.05
CA ARG A 79 8.67 1.81 -14.12
C ARG A 79 8.50 2.70 -15.35
N ASN A 80 7.26 2.95 -15.77
CA ASN A 80 6.94 3.76 -16.95
C ASN A 80 7.17 5.26 -16.70
N ALA A 81 6.97 5.76 -15.47
CA ALA A 81 7.29 7.14 -15.10
C ALA A 81 8.80 7.46 -15.15
N ARG A 82 9.66 6.44 -15.10
CA ARG A 82 11.11 6.49 -15.32
C ARG A 82 11.51 5.91 -16.69
N GLY A 83 10.59 5.93 -17.66
CA GLY A 83 10.87 5.46 -19.00
C GLY A 83 11.91 6.35 -19.71
N PRO A 84 12.74 5.78 -20.60
CA PRO A 84 13.78 6.51 -21.33
C PRO A 84 13.24 7.71 -22.14
N ASN A 85 11.95 7.71 -22.44
CA ASN A 85 11.27 8.79 -23.16
C ASN A 85 11.23 10.10 -22.37
N ARG A 86 11.13 10.06 -21.04
CA ARG A 86 11.15 11.27 -20.20
C ARG A 86 12.54 11.90 -20.17
N ASP A 87 13.59 11.09 -20.04
CA ASP A 87 14.98 11.58 -20.00
C ASP A 87 15.47 12.05 -21.37
N ALA A 88 14.95 11.48 -22.45
CA ALA A 88 15.15 11.98 -23.80
C ALA A 88 14.49 13.36 -23.99
N LEU A 89 13.22 13.49 -23.59
CA LEU A 89 12.48 14.75 -23.69
C LEU A 89 13.10 15.86 -22.84
N LEU A 90 13.58 15.55 -21.63
CA LEU A 90 14.27 16.51 -20.77
C LEU A 90 15.58 17.00 -21.39
N ARG A 91 16.35 16.11 -22.03
CA ARG A 91 17.58 16.48 -22.73
C ARG A 91 17.31 17.39 -23.93
N GLU A 92 16.29 17.10 -24.72
CA GLU A 92 15.89 17.98 -25.83
C GLU A 92 15.43 19.35 -25.33
N PHE A 93 14.68 19.39 -24.23
CA PHE A 93 14.23 20.65 -23.64
C PHE A 93 15.41 21.52 -23.19
N SER A 94 16.40 20.94 -22.49
CA SER A 94 17.61 21.65 -22.09
C SER A 94 18.45 22.13 -23.29
N ALA A 95 18.54 21.33 -24.36
CA ALA A 95 19.24 21.72 -25.57
C ALA A 95 18.56 22.92 -26.26
N ASN A 96 17.23 22.90 -26.36
CA ASN A 96 16.44 23.98 -26.95
C ASN A 96 16.51 25.27 -26.10
N GLU A 97 16.48 25.16 -24.78
CA GLU A 97 16.64 26.30 -23.87
C GLU A 97 18.00 26.99 -24.07
N GLY A 98 19.07 26.21 -24.16
CA GLY A 98 20.41 26.73 -24.46
C GLY A 98 20.49 27.43 -25.81
N GLN A 99 19.87 26.87 -26.85
CA GLN A 99 19.81 27.51 -28.18
C GLN A 99 19.07 28.86 -28.13
N LEU A 100 17.93 28.91 -27.44
CA LEU A 100 17.16 30.16 -27.29
C LEU A 100 17.97 31.25 -26.57
N GLN A 101 18.73 30.88 -25.55
CA GLN A 101 19.61 31.80 -24.83
C GLN A 101 20.68 32.39 -25.76
N VAL A 102 21.33 31.55 -26.58
CA VAL A 102 22.32 32.00 -27.58
C VAL A 102 21.69 32.94 -28.62
N TYR A 103 20.48 32.64 -29.10
CA TYR A 103 19.76 33.53 -30.01
C TYR A 103 19.48 34.90 -29.38
N GLN A 104 19.02 34.90 -28.12
CA GLN A 104 18.73 36.13 -27.39
C GLN A 104 19.98 36.99 -27.18
N GLU A 105 21.10 36.38 -26.78
CA GLU A 105 22.39 37.06 -26.64
C GLU A 105 22.87 37.64 -27.98
N THR A 106 22.73 36.88 -29.06
CA THR A 106 23.12 37.31 -30.41
C THR A 106 22.28 38.49 -30.90
N CYS A 107 20.96 38.49 -30.63
CA CYS A 107 20.08 39.62 -30.93
C CYS A 107 20.45 40.86 -30.11
N ASN A 108 20.71 40.69 -28.82
CA ASN A 108 21.12 41.78 -27.92
C ASN A 108 22.46 42.39 -28.33
N ARG A 109 23.43 41.57 -28.73
CA ARG A 109 24.73 42.03 -29.23
C ARG A 109 24.58 42.88 -30.50
N ARG A 110 23.82 42.38 -31.48
CA ARG A 110 23.54 43.11 -32.73
C ARG A 110 22.81 44.43 -32.48
N LEU A 111 21.90 44.48 -31.50
CA LEU A 111 21.22 45.71 -31.12
C LEU A 111 22.19 46.74 -30.51
N ARG A 112 23.12 46.30 -29.65
CA ARG A 112 24.17 47.16 -29.09
C ARG A 112 25.10 47.71 -30.17
N GLU A 113 25.55 46.86 -31.09
CA GLU A 113 26.38 47.25 -32.23
C GLU A 113 25.68 48.28 -33.12
N LYS A 114 24.39 48.09 -33.45
CA LYS A 114 23.60 49.08 -34.19
C LYS A 114 23.49 50.41 -33.45
N ARG A 115 23.30 50.42 -32.12
CA ARG A 115 23.26 51.66 -31.32
C ARG A 115 24.60 52.42 -31.37
N VAL A 116 25.71 51.70 -31.22
CA VAL A 116 27.07 52.28 -31.27
C VAL A 116 27.42 52.77 -32.69
N SER A 117 26.99 52.05 -33.73
CA SER A 117 27.18 52.48 -35.12
C SER A 117 26.35 53.72 -35.45
N ASN A 118 25.11 53.82 -34.95
CA ASN A 118 24.27 55.00 -35.16
C ASN A 118 24.85 56.23 -34.44
N SER A 119 25.35 56.08 -33.22
CA SER A 119 25.96 57.21 -32.49
C SER A 119 27.21 57.76 -33.18
N LYS A 120 27.99 56.91 -33.87
CA LYS A 120 29.16 57.33 -34.65
C LYS A 120 28.83 58.05 -35.97
N PHE A 121 27.60 57.90 -36.49
CA PHE A 121 27.17 58.54 -37.73
C PHE A 121 26.61 59.97 -37.50
N TYR A 122 26.16 60.26 -36.27
CA TYR A 122 25.64 61.56 -35.84
C TYR A 122 26.61 62.37 -34.96
N SER A 123 27.89 61.97 -34.91
CA SER A 123 29.00 62.73 -34.30
C SER A 123 29.87 63.32 -35.40
#